data_AF-A0A0D9XDZ6-F1
#
_entry.id   AF-A0A0D9XDZ6-F1
#
_cell.length_a   1.000
_cell.length_b   1.000
_cell.length_c   1.000
_cell.angle_alpha   90.00
_cell.angle_beta   90.00
_cell.angle_gamma   90.00
#
_symmetry.space_group_name_H-M   'P 1'
#
loop_
_entity.id
_entity.type
_entity.pdbx_description
1 polymer ?
#
loop_
_entity_poly.entity_id
_entity_poly.type
_entity_poly.pdbx_seq_one_letter_code
_entity_poly.pdbx_strand_id
1 'polypeptide(L)' 'MSATQEEAAEAYDVAAIKFRGRNTVTNFDITRYDVDKILADHSSSALLQADRACAAAPQG' A
#
# COMPACT_ATOMS: atom_id res chain seq x y z
N MET A 1 -13.69 16.07 -3.20
CA MET A 1 -12.91 14.98 -3.81
C MET A 1 -11.69 15.57 -4.48
N SER A 2 -10.62 15.79 -3.73
CA SER A 2 -9.30 16.05 -4.29
C SER A 2 -8.35 15.35 -3.33
N ALA A 3 -7.99 14.11 -3.65
CA ALA A 3 -6.83 13.48 -3.03
C ALA A 3 -5.68 14.47 -3.26
N THR A 4 -5.13 15.01 -2.18
CA THR A 4 -4.09 16.03 -2.29
C THR A 4 -2.87 15.42 -2.98
N GLN A 5 -2.04 16.26 -3.59
CA GLN A 5 -0.83 15.80 -4.25
C GLN A 5 0.05 14.97 -3.30
N GLU A 6 0.02 15.28 -2.00
CA GLU A 6 0.69 14.51 -0.95
C GLU A 6 0.13 13.10 -0.80
N GLU A 7 -1.20 12.94 -0.71
CA GLU A 7 -1.83 11.62 -0.54
C GLU A 7 -1.60 10.73 -1.78
N ALA A 8 -1.66 11.33 -2.98
CA ALA A 8 -1.36 10.63 -4.22
C ALA A 8 0.12 10.24 -4.32
N ALA A 9 1.04 11.14 -3.94
CA ALA A 9 2.47 10.87 -3.95
C ALA A 9 2.85 9.77 -2.95
N GLU A 10 2.25 9.78 -1.75
CA GLU A 10 2.47 8.76 -0.74
C GLU A 10 2.04 7.37 -1.22
N ALA A 11 0.84 7.26 -1.81
CA ALA A 11 0.36 6.00 -2.37
C ALA A 11 1.27 5.48 -3.50
N TYR A 12 1.79 6.38 -4.33
CA TYR A 12 2.71 6.05 -5.41
C TYR A 12 4.06 5.54 -4.86
N ASP A 13 4.60 6.22 -3.85
CA ASP A 13 5.85 5.86 -3.20
C ASP A 13 5.75 4.48 -2.54
N VAL A 14 4.67 4.20 -1.82
CA VAL A 14 4.41 2.89 -1.21
C VAL A 14 4.32 1.80 -2.28
N ALA A 15 3.59 2.04 -3.38
CA ALA A 15 3.50 1.08 -4.49
C ALA A 15 4.86 0.86 -5.18
N ALA A 16 5.64 1.92 -5.38
CA ALA A 16 6.98 1.83 -5.96
C ALA A 16 7.92 1.01 -5.07
N ILE A 17 7.88 1.22 -3.75
CA ILE A 17 8.63 0.44 -2.77
C ILE A 17 8.22 -1.03 -2.84
N LYS A 18 6.91 -1.32 -2.90
CA LYS A 18 6.38 -2.69 -3.02
C LYS A 18 6.85 -3.42 -4.29
N PHE A 19 6.94 -2.72 -5.42
CA PHE A 19 7.30 -3.31 -6.72
C PHE A 19 8.80 -3.33 -7.03
N ARG A 20 9.53 -2.27 -6.69
CA ARG A 20 10.97 -2.11 -6.99
C ARG A 20 11.87 -2.49 -5.82
N GLY A 21 11.35 -2.52 -4.60
CA GLY A 21 12.10 -2.80 -3.38
C GLY A 21 12.82 -1.59 -2.77
N ARG A 22 13.71 -1.85 -1.81
CA ARG A 22 14.42 -0.86 -0.98
C ARG A 22 15.20 0.22 -1.74
N ASN A 23 15.56 -0.06 -2.99
CA ASN A 23 16.40 0.82 -3.79
C ASN A 23 15.58 1.70 -4.76
N THR A 24 14.27 1.80 -4.55
CA THR A 24 13.40 2.64 -5.35
C THR A 24 13.58 4.12 -5.01
N VAL A 25 13.33 4.98 -5.99
CA VAL A 25 13.23 6.43 -5.79
C VAL A 25 11.80 6.75 -5.37
N THR A 26 11.65 7.47 -4.26
CA THR A 26 10.38 7.98 -3.71
C THR A 26 10.39 9.51 -3.71
N ASN A 27 9.22 10.13 -3.72
CA ASN A 27 9.06 11.58 -3.61
C ASN A 27 9.41 12.07 -2.20
N PHE A 28 9.16 11.25 -1.17
CA PHE A 28 9.56 11.52 0.21
C PHE A 28 10.77 10.69 0.66
N ASP A 29 11.41 11.09 1.76
CA ASP A 29 12.51 10.33 2.36
C ASP A 29 12.12 8.89 2.68
N ILE A 30 12.97 7.94 2.28
CA ILE A 30 12.77 6.52 2.55
C ILE A 30 12.66 6.22 4.07
N THR A 31 13.21 7.08 4.93
CA THR A 31 13.13 6.96 6.39
C THR A 31 11.73 7.21 6.94
N ARG A 32 10.84 7.85 6.17
CA ARG A 32 9.40 7.97 6.49
C ARG A 32 8.67 6.64 6.30
N TYR A 33 9.23 5.74 5.50
CA TYR A 33 8.59 4.50 5.09
C TYR A 33 9.30 3.30 5.71
N ASP A 34 8.51 2.43 6.32
CA ASP A 34 9.02 1.18 6.88
C ASP A 34 9.10 0.13 5.75
N VAL A 35 10.13 0.26 4.91
CA VAL A 35 10.25 -0.50 3.66
C VAL A 35 10.21 -2.01 3.89
N ASP A 36 10.82 -2.49 4.98
CA ASP A 36 10.78 -3.90 5.38
C ASP A 36 9.34 -4.37 5.58
N LYS A 37 8.54 -3.60 6.33
CA LYS A 37 7.12 -3.90 6.53
C LYS A 37 6.33 -3.80 5.23
N ILE A 38 6.58 -2.79 4.40
CA ILE A 38 5.88 -2.55 3.14
C ILE A 38 6.10 -3.71 2.17
N LEU A 39 7.34 -4.20 2.07
CA LEU A 39 7.72 -5.36 1.26
C LEU A 39 7.15 -6.66 1.81
N ALA A 40 7.21 -6.86 3.14
CA ALA A 40 6.63 -8.02 3.79
C ALA A 40 5.10 -8.09 3.60
N ASP A 41 4.42 -6.95 3.70
CA ASP A 41 2.98 -6.81 3.49
C ASP A 41 2.58 -7.13 2.04
N HIS A 42 3.38 -6.75 1.05
CA HIS A 42 3.11 -7.11 -0.35
C HIS A 42 3.11 -8.64 -0.59
N SER A 43 3.99 -9.38 0.09
CA SER A 43 4.01 -10.85 0.00
C SER A 43 2.84 -11.52 0.74
N SER A 44 2.21 -10.84 1.70
CA SER A 44 1.17 -11.41 2.55
C SER A 44 -0.26 -10.93 2.21
N SER A 45 -0.41 -9.79 1.52
CA SER A 45 -1.69 -9.11 1.35
C SER A 45 -2.38 -9.43 0.00
N ALA A 46 -1.62 -9.80 -1.03
CA ALA A 46 -2.20 -10.21 -2.32
C ALA A 46 -2.95 -11.56 -2.28
N LEU A 47 -2.74 -12.39 -1.25
CA LEU A 47 -3.40 -13.69 -1.09
C LEU A 47 -4.57 -13.69 -0.08
N LEU A 48 -4.73 -12.67 0.76
CA LEU A 48 -5.76 -12.64 1.82
C LEU A 48 -6.82 -11.53 1.64
N GLN A 49 -6.63 -10.54 0.78
CA GLN A 49 -7.69 -9.53 0.56
C GLN A 49 -8.88 -10.09 -0.27
N ALA A 50 -8.70 -11.23 -0.96
CA ALA A 50 -9.75 -11.88 -1.73
C ALA A 50 -10.77 -12.67 -0.88
N ASP A 51 -10.50 -12.96 0.40
CA ASP A 51 -11.39 -13.77 1.24
C ASP A 51 -12.31 -12.97 2.18
N ARG A 52 -12.12 -11.65 2.34
CA ARG A 52 -12.85 -10.85 3.36
C ARG A 52 -13.75 -9.73 2.84
N ALA A 53 -14.31 -9.84 1.63
CA ALA A 53 -15.27 -8.86 1.09
C ALA A 53 -16.70 -9.40 0.80
N CYS A 54 -17.09 -10.59 1.28
CA CYS A 54 -18.43 -11.13 1.05
C CYS A 54 -19.04 -11.81 2.29
N ALA A 55 -19.16 -11.09 3.41
CA ALA A 55 -19.96 -11.58 4.55
C ALA A 55 -20.47 -10.42 5.43
N ALA A 56 -21.24 -9.49 4.85
CA ALA A 56 -22.09 -8.60 5.63
C ALA A 56 -23.20 -8.00 4.75
N ALA A 57 -24.10 -8.85 4.26
CA ALA A 57 -25.43 -8.41 3.85
C ALA A 57 -26.35 -8.46 5.08
N PRO A 58 -26.88 -7.33 5.59
CA PRO A 58 -28.04 -7.38 6.47
C PRO A 58 -29.27 -7.68 5.59
N GLN A 59 -29.91 -8.83 5.80
CA GLN A 59 -31.28 -9.02 5.32
C GLN A 59 -32.20 -8.22 6.25
N GLY A 60 -32.90 -7.24 5.67
CA GLY A 60 -33.96 -6.45 6.30
C GLY A 60 -34.94 -6.02 5.23
#